data_AF-A0A934KIH7-F1
#
_entry.id   AF-A0A934KIH7-F1
#
_cell.length_a   1.000
_cell.length_b   1.000
_cell.length_c   1.000
_cell.angle_alpha   90.00
_cell.angle_beta   90.00
_cell.angle_gamma   90.00
#
_symmetry.space_group_name_H-M   'P 1'
#
loop_
_entity.id
_entity.type
_entity.pdbx_description
1 polymer ?
#
loop_
_entity_poly.entity_id
_entity_poly.type
_entity_poly.pdbx_seq_one_letter_code
_entity_poly.pdbx_strand_id
1 'polypeptide(L)'
;MIWATERLLEGMVGLASLVRLAPFAIAGIFSGLEAENVAVGVVAAHADAPDIALGTVFGGGIFVACVALGLGAVLFPLRVDLPRRVLLVLAASPLVAGLALIGDRTSRVAGAALLVAFGLALGYLVNASRRHRFLAAGEALEAAEKSRQWWVPALLTLVGIGVIALGAELVTFGAERMISIYSVPAALVGMIVTPAAIELEEVIRQAIPAKEGRPDISAGNLVGTVLYFVLFNLGLIAVAAPVRVSSLTRELDWPFLVAATWLAAAFLWRGGVSRLQGGVLLLLYAAYVAAHLWFR
;
A
#
# COMPACT_ATOMS: atom_id res chain seq x y z
N MET A 1 -0.72 17.32 -6.52
CA MET A 1 -1.01 15.88 -6.31
C MET A 1 -1.97 15.33 -7.37
N ILE A 2 -3.20 15.86 -7.54
CA ILE A 2 -4.15 15.35 -8.55
C ILE A 2 -3.53 15.33 -9.97
N TRP A 3 -3.03 16.48 -10.46
CA TRP A 3 -2.38 16.56 -11.76
C TRP A 3 -1.23 15.55 -11.92
N ALA A 4 -0.43 15.35 -10.88
CA ALA A 4 0.70 14.41 -10.90
C ALA A 4 0.22 12.94 -10.94
N THR A 5 -0.91 12.64 -10.29
CA THR A 5 -1.54 11.31 -10.33
C THR A 5 -2.08 11.01 -11.73
N GLU A 6 -2.66 11.99 -12.42
CA GLU A 6 -3.08 11.83 -13.82
C GLU A 6 -1.88 11.56 -14.75
N ARG A 7 -0.77 12.30 -14.59
CA ARG A 7 0.45 12.05 -15.38
C ARG A 7 1.09 10.70 -15.05
N LEU A 8 1.09 10.31 -13.78
CA LEU A 8 1.55 8.98 -13.34
C LEU A 8 0.69 7.90 -14.00
N LEU A 9 -0.63 8.07 -14.01
CA LEU A 9 -1.58 7.15 -14.62
C LEU A 9 -1.27 6.96 -16.12
N GLU A 10 -1.09 8.06 -16.86
CA GLU A 10 -0.69 8.06 -18.28
C GLU A 10 0.64 7.33 -18.49
N GLY A 11 1.65 7.65 -17.67
CA GLY A 11 2.95 7.00 -17.71
C GLY A 11 2.87 5.49 -17.47
N MET A 12 2.08 5.06 -16.48
CA MET A 12 1.88 3.64 -16.18
C MET A 12 1.18 2.89 -17.31
N VAL A 13 0.24 3.51 -18.02
CA VAL A 13 -0.36 2.90 -19.23
C VAL A 13 0.68 2.69 -20.30
N GLY A 14 1.50 3.73 -20.56
CA GLY A 14 2.55 3.66 -21.57
C GLY A 14 3.64 2.67 -21.19
N LEU A 15 4.01 2.55 -19.92
CA LEU A 15 4.94 1.52 -19.47
C LEU A 15 4.35 0.12 -19.62
N ALA A 16 3.09 -0.08 -19.22
CA ALA A 16 2.38 -1.35 -19.35
C ALA A 16 2.40 -1.86 -20.79
N SER A 17 2.20 -0.94 -21.75
CA SER A 17 2.20 -1.24 -23.16
C SER A 17 3.59 -1.63 -23.69
N LEU A 18 4.65 -0.96 -23.23
CA LEU A 18 6.04 -1.27 -23.60
C LEU A 18 6.51 -2.64 -23.10
N VAL A 19 6.18 -2.99 -21.86
CA VAL A 19 6.63 -4.27 -21.25
C VAL A 19 5.62 -5.41 -21.40
N ARG A 20 4.52 -5.18 -22.13
CA ARG A 20 3.43 -6.14 -22.36
C ARG A 20 2.87 -6.72 -21.06
N LEU A 21 2.73 -5.87 -20.05
CA LEU A 21 2.07 -6.20 -18.78
C LEU A 21 0.72 -5.49 -18.70
N ALA A 22 -0.18 -6.01 -17.86
CA ALA A 22 -1.43 -5.30 -17.60
C ALA A 22 -1.15 -4.02 -16.78
N PRO A 23 -1.95 -2.95 -16.94
CA PRO A 23 -1.84 -1.76 -16.10
C PRO A 23 -1.96 -2.08 -14.60
N PHE A 24 -2.82 -3.03 -14.23
CA PHE A 24 -2.90 -3.62 -12.88
C PHE A 24 -1.53 -4.08 -12.33
N ALA A 25 -0.69 -4.72 -13.16
CA ALA A 25 0.59 -5.27 -12.72
C ALA A 25 1.64 -4.17 -12.56
N ILE A 26 1.66 -3.20 -13.49
CA ILE A 26 2.52 -2.01 -13.37
C ILE A 26 2.14 -1.25 -12.11
N ALA A 27 0.85 -1.06 -11.86
CA ALA A 27 0.33 -0.51 -10.62
C ALA A 27 0.86 -1.25 -9.40
N GLY A 28 0.67 -2.57 -9.32
CA GLY A 28 1.18 -3.32 -8.18
C GLY A 28 2.71 -3.33 -8.00
N ILE A 29 3.49 -3.12 -9.06
CA ILE A 29 4.96 -3.01 -8.99
C ILE A 29 5.38 -1.64 -8.46
N PHE A 30 4.75 -0.56 -8.93
CA PHE A 30 5.18 0.80 -8.59
C PHE A 30 4.50 1.35 -7.33
N SER A 31 3.35 0.82 -6.94
CA SER A 31 2.53 1.42 -5.89
C SER A 31 3.12 1.35 -4.48
N GLY A 32 4.03 0.42 -4.22
CA GLY A 32 4.68 0.29 -2.91
C GLY A 32 6.18 0.57 -2.91
N LEU A 33 6.73 1.11 -4.01
CA LEU A 33 8.11 1.61 -4.05
C LEU A 33 8.21 2.96 -3.33
N GLU A 34 7.96 2.96 -2.03
CA GLU A 34 8.01 4.12 -1.15
C GLU A 34 9.29 4.06 -0.34
N ALA A 35 10.34 4.68 -0.87
CA ALA A 35 11.65 4.68 -0.23
C ALA A 35 11.60 5.35 1.16
N GLU A 36 10.70 6.33 1.38
CA GLU A 36 10.51 6.94 2.69
C GLU A 36 10.09 5.95 3.77
N ASN A 37 9.16 5.02 3.50
CA ASN A 37 8.63 4.09 4.49
C ASN A 37 9.70 3.11 4.98
N VAL A 38 10.55 2.64 4.06
CA VAL A 38 11.72 1.83 4.40
C VAL A 38 12.75 2.68 5.15
N ALA A 39 13.06 3.88 4.67
CA ALA A 39 14.09 4.73 5.28
C ALA A 39 13.72 5.11 6.72
N VAL A 40 12.51 5.62 6.94
CA VAL A 40 11.98 5.95 8.26
C VAL A 40 11.95 4.71 9.15
N GLY A 41 11.47 3.58 8.62
CA GLY A 41 11.42 2.32 9.36
C GLY A 41 12.80 1.82 9.81
N VAL A 42 13.81 1.87 8.92
CA VAL A 42 15.19 1.48 9.23
C VAL A 42 15.82 2.43 10.26
N VAL A 43 15.63 3.75 10.11
CA VAL A 43 16.15 4.74 11.05
C VAL A 43 15.53 4.56 12.43
N ALA A 44 14.21 4.42 12.50
CA ALA A 44 13.49 4.18 13.75
C ALA A 44 13.91 2.87 14.43
N ALA A 45 14.13 1.82 13.64
CA ALA A 45 14.62 0.54 14.16
C ALA A 45 16.02 0.64 14.77
N HIS A 46 16.93 1.42 14.18
CA HIS A 46 18.26 1.69 14.76
C HIS A 46 18.20 2.58 15.99
N ALA A 47 17.22 3.48 16.07
CA ALA A 47 16.98 4.36 17.21
C ALA A 47 16.25 3.68 18.38
N ASP A 48 16.02 2.36 18.32
CA ASP A 48 15.25 1.58 19.31
C ASP A 48 13.82 2.13 19.52
N ALA A 49 13.20 2.64 18.44
CA ALA A 49 11.83 3.15 18.40
C ALA A 49 10.92 2.18 17.60
N PRO A 50 10.59 0.99 18.13
CA PRO A 50 9.88 -0.05 17.39
C PRO A 50 8.47 0.37 16.97
N ASP A 51 7.76 1.18 17.77
CA ASP A 51 6.39 1.59 17.44
C ASP A 51 6.34 2.50 16.20
N ILE A 52 7.40 3.28 15.96
CA ILE A 52 7.53 4.08 14.74
C ILE A 52 7.91 3.17 13.57
N ALA A 53 8.88 2.26 13.75
CA ALA A 53 9.33 1.36 12.70
C ALA A 53 8.24 0.39 12.23
N LEU A 54 7.47 -0.17 13.17
CA LEU A 54 6.33 -1.04 12.87
C LEU A 54 5.12 -0.23 12.42
N GLY A 55 5.04 1.05 12.79
CA GLY A 55 4.06 2.01 12.28
C GLY A 55 4.14 2.22 10.78
N THR A 56 5.35 2.34 10.21
CA THR A 56 5.55 2.41 8.74
C THR A 56 5.25 1.11 8.02
N VAL A 57 4.85 0.05 8.74
CA VAL A 57 4.46 -1.26 8.19
C VAL A 57 2.97 -1.48 8.41
N PHE A 58 2.56 -1.63 9.67
CA PHE A 58 1.20 -2.01 10.05
C PHE A 58 0.27 -0.80 10.02
N GLY A 59 0.67 0.32 10.61
CA GLY A 59 -0.10 1.55 10.57
C GLY A 59 -0.37 2.01 9.13
N GLY A 60 0.66 2.02 8.28
CA GLY A 60 0.55 2.33 6.86
C GLY A 60 -0.36 1.34 6.12
N GLY A 61 -0.13 0.04 6.29
CA GLY A 61 -0.98 -0.99 5.68
C GLY A 61 -2.46 -0.90 6.09
N ILE A 62 -2.75 -0.61 7.36
CA ILE A 62 -4.12 -0.43 7.87
C ILE A 62 -4.73 0.84 7.28
N PHE A 63 -3.99 1.94 7.22
CA PHE A 63 -4.46 3.18 6.62
C PHE A 63 -4.79 2.98 5.14
N VAL A 64 -3.93 2.31 4.37
CA VAL A 64 -4.17 2.05 2.95
C VAL A 64 -5.38 1.13 2.75
N ALA A 65 -5.45 0.02 3.49
CA ALA A 65 -6.55 -0.94 3.37
C ALA A 65 -7.90 -0.35 3.80
N CYS A 66 -7.92 0.52 4.80
CA CYS A 66 -9.16 1.06 5.35
C CYS A 66 -9.50 2.45 4.81
N VAL A 67 -8.58 3.41 4.89
CA VAL A 67 -8.81 4.81 4.55
C VAL A 67 -8.62 5.06 3.08
N ALA A 68 -7.48 4.69 2.49
CA ALA A 68 -7.24 4.96 1.07
C ALA A 68 -8.27 4.25 0.19
N LEU A 69 -8.45 2.94 0.40
CA LEU A 69 -9.48 2.17 -0.29
C LEU A 69 -10.90 2.60 0.09
N GLY A 70 -11.17 2.83 1.38
CA GLY A 70 -12.52 3.13 1.86
C GLY A 70 -13.01 4.49 1.39
N LEU A 71 -12.22 5.55 1.59
CA LEU A 71 -12.55 6.89 1.12
C LEU A 71 -12.54 6.95 -0.41
N GLY A 72 -11.58 6.29 -1.06
CA GLY A 72 -11.55 6.13 -2.51
C GLY A 72 -12.86 5.56 -3.04
N ALA A 73 -13.36 4.47 -2.45
CA ALA A 73 -14.61 3.82 -2.85
C ALA A 73 -15.88 4.61 -2.50
N VAL A 74 -15.87 5.38 -1.41
CA VAL A 74 -16.98 6.30 -1.06
C VAL A 74 -17.12 7.39 -2.12
N LEU A 75 -16.01 7.99 -2.53
CA LEU A 75 -15.96 9.02 -3.58
C LEU A 75 -16.31 8.41 -4.93
N PHE A 76 -15.55 7.40 -5.35
CA PHE A 76 -15.63 6.74 -6.65
C PHE A 76 -15.62 5.21 -6.47
N PRO A 77 -16.79 4.55 -6.51
CA PRO A 77 -16.89 3.11 -6.29
C PRO A 77 -15.99 2.31 -7.22
N LEU A 78 -15.25 1.37 -6.63
CA LEU A 78 -14.36 0.49 -7.36
C LEU A 78 -15.16 -0.68 -7.92
N ARG A 79 -15.09 -0.92 -9.24
CA ARG A 79 -15.72 -2.07 -9.89
C ARG A 79 -14.69 -2.80 -10.72
N VAL A 80 -14.21 -3.94 -10.24
CA VAL A 80 -13.10 -4.67 -10.85
C VAL A 80 -13.27 -6.16 -10.59
N ASP A 81 -13.01 -6.97 -11.61
CA ASP A 81 -12.94 -8.42 -11.46
C ASP A 81 -11.47 -8.84 -11.36
N LEU A 82 -11.08 -9.30 -10.16
CA LEU A 82 -9.72 -9.74 -9.89
C LEU A 82 -9.65 -11.28 -9.85
N PRO A 83 -8.54 -11.87 -10.31
CA PRO A 83 -8.33 -13.30 -10.16
C PRO A 83 -8.39 -13.68 -8.67
N ARG A 84 -9.25 -14.64 -8.33
CA ARG A 84 -9.43 -15.12 -6.94
C ARG A 84 -8.11 -15.41 -6.22
N ARG A 85 -7.14 -15.97 -6.94
CA ARG A 85 -5.82 -16.29 -6.40
C ARG A 85 -5.00 -15.04 -6.04
N VAL A 86 -5.14 -13.93 -6.76
CA VAL A 86 -4.52 -12.64 -6.38
C VAL A 86 -5.13 -12.13 -5.08
N LEU A 87 -6.44 -12.26 -4.91
CA LEU A 87 -7.12 -11.92 -3.65
C LEU A 87 -6.67 -12.82 -2.49
N LEU A 88 -6.42 -14.11 -2.75
CA LEU A 88 -5.86 -15.01 -1.75
C LEU A 88 -4.43 -14.60 -1.36
N VAL A 89 -3.60 -14.14 -2.31
CA VAL A 89 -2.27 -13.61 -2.01
C VAL A 89 -2.35 -12.35 -1.16
N LEU A 90 -3.27 -11.43 -1.49
CA LEU A 90 -3.56 -10.24 -0.68
C LEU A 90 -3.97 -10.62 0.76
N ALA A 91 -4.89 -11.57 0.91
CA ALA A 91 -5.39 -11.98 2.23
C ALA A 91 -4.37 -12.81 3.04
N ALA A 92 -3.47 -13.54 2.36
CA ALA A 92 -2.45 -14.36 3.00
C ALA A 92 -1.21 -13.57 3.42
N SER A 93 -0.89 -12.46 2.75
CA SER A 93 0.37 -11.74 3.01
C SER A 93 0.52 -11.23 4.45
N PRO A 94 -0.52 -10.73 5.15
CA PRO A 94 -0.36 -10.31 6.54
C PRO A 94 -0.21 -11.51 7.49
N LEU A 95 -0.73 -12.69 7.12
CA LEU A 95 -0.51 -13.92 7.89
C LEU A 95 0.94 -14.38 7.77
N VAL A 96 1.51 -14.29 6.57
CA VAL A 96 2.94 -14.58 6.35
C VAL A 96 3.81 -13.61 7.14
N ALA A 97 3.46 -12.32 7.16
CA ALA A 97 4.13 -11.32 8.00
C ALA A 97 4.02 -11.65 9.51
N GLY A 98 2.88 -12.19 9.95
CA GLY A 98 2.66 -12.63 11.33
C GLY A 98 3.65 -13.69 11.81
N LEU A 99 4.17 -14.55 10.91
CA LEU A 99 5.22 -15.52 11.24
C LEU A 99 6.52 -14.83 11.67
N ALA A 100 6.79 -13.63 11.15
CA ALA A 100 7.96 -12.84 11.49
C ALA A 100 7.81 -12.11 12.84
N LEU A 101 6.60 -12.08 13.41
CA LEU A 101 6.30 -11.48 14.72
C LEU A 101 6.40 -12.49 15.88
N ILE A 102 6.76 -13.74 15.59
CA ILE A 102 6.96 -14.79 16.58
C ILE A 102 8.29 -14.53 17.32
N GLY A 103 8.21 -14.43 18.63
CA GLY A 103 9.33 -14.07 19.50
C GLY A 103 9.43 -12.56 19.75
N ASP A 104 10.47 -12.13 20.47
CA ASP A 104 10.56 -10.75 20.95
C ASP A 104 10.97 -9.74 19.87
N ARG A 105 11.58 -10.22 18.79
CA ARG A 105 12.07 -9.37 17.69
C ARG A 105 11.86 -10.04 16.33
N THR A 106 11.53 -9.23 15.34
CA THR A 106 11.61 -9.61 13.93
C THR A 106 13.09 -9.75 13.55
N SER A 107 13.57 -10.98 13.44
CA SER A 107 14.98 -11.27 13.16
C SER A 107 15.37 -10.99 11.70
N ARG A 108 16.69 -10.87 11.43
CA ARG A 108 17.20 -10.74 10.06
C ARG A 108 16.81 -11.92 9.16
N VAL A 109 16.76 -13.13 9.72
CA VAL A 109 16.36 -14.35 9.00
C VAL A 109 14.88 -14.29 8.64
N ALA A 110 14.03 -13.89 9.58
CA ALA A 110 12.62 -13.67 9.31
C ALA A 110 12.43 -12.58 8.24
N GLY A 111 13.19 -11.48 8.32
CA GLY A 111 13.18 -10.42 7.31
C GLY A 111 13.57 -10.91 5.91
N ALA A 112 14.65 -11.68 5.81
CA ALA A 112 15.07 -12.29 4.54
C ALA A 112 14.01 -13.24 3.97
N ALA A 113 13.34 -14.03 4.83
CA ALA A 113 12.24 -14.89 4.40
C ALA A 113 11.05 -14.09 3.87
N LEU A 114 10.72 -12.94 4.48
CA LEU A 114 9.68 -12.05 3.98
C LEU A 114 10.04 -11.45 2.62
N LEU A 115 11.30 -11.07 2.39
CA LEU A 115 11.76 -10.60 1.08
C LEU A 115 11.66 -11.66 -0.01
N VAL A 116 11.95 -12.92 0.33
CA VAL A 116 11.73 -14.05 -0.59
C VAL A 116 10.23 -14.22 -0.88
N ALA A 117 9.38 -14.19 0.17
CA ALA A 117 7.93 -14.27 0.02
C ALA A 117 7.38 -13.11 -0.83
N PHE A 118 7.91 -11.90 -0.67
CA PHE A 118 7.60 -10.74 -1.50
C PHE A 118 7.93 -10.99 -2.96
N GLY A 119 9.14 -11.46 -3.28
CA GLY A 119 9.54 -11.77 -4.65
C GLY A 119 8.64 -12.82 -5.30
N LEU A 120 8.24 -13.85 -4.54
CA LEU A 120 7.31 -14.87 -5.00
C LEU A 120 5.89 -14.30 -5.22
N ALA A 121 5.38 -13.49 -4.30
CA ALA A 121 4.06 -12.86 -4.41
C ALA A 121 3.99 -11.88 -5.59
N LEU A 122 5.03 -11.06 -5.77
CA LEU A 122 5.13 -10.12 -6.89
C LEU A 122 5.28 -10.86 -8.23
N GLY A 123 6.13 -11.89 -8.29
CA GLY A 123 6.24 -12.74 -9.47
C GLY A 123 4.93 -13.43 -9.81
N TYR A 124 4.17 -13.87 -8.79
CA TYR A 124 2.83 -14.41 -8.96
C TYR A 124 1.85 -13.37 -9.52
N LEU A 125 1.85 -12.14 -8.97
CA LEU A 125 1.00 -11.03 -9.42
C LEU A 125 1.22 -10.72 -10.91
N VAL A 126 2.50 -10.60 -11.31
CA VAL A 126 2.90 -10.35 -12.69
C VAL A 126 2.49 -11.51 -13.60
N ASN A 127 2.71 -12.76 -13.19
CA ASN A 127 2.31 -13.91 -14.00
C ASN A 127 0.77 -14.05 -14.12
N ALA A 128 0.03 -13.81 -13.04
CA ALA A 128 -1.43 -13.83 -13.04
C ALA A 128 -1.99 -12.75 -13.97
N SER A 129 -1.37 -11.57 -14.02
CA SER A 129 -1.76 -10.49 -14.92
C SER A 129 -1.50 -10.73 -16.40
N ARG A 130 -0.57 -11.65 -16.74
CA ARG A 130 -0.34 -12.04 -18.13
C ARG A 130 -1.40 -13.01 -18.63
N ARG A 131 -2.01 -13.79 -17.72
CA ARG A 131 -3.01 -14.82 -18.04
C ARG A 131 -4.44 -14.29 -18.03
N HIS A 132 -4.74 -13.34 -17.15
CA HIS A 132 -6.02 -12.64 -17.15
C HIS A 132 -5.87 -11.34 -17.94
N ARG A 133 -6.56 -11.26 -19.08
CA ARG A 133 -6.74 -9.99 -19.81
C ARG A 133 -7.56 -9.05 -18.92
N PHE A 134 -6.89 -8.35 -18.01
CA PHE A 134 -7.43 -7.12 -17.44
C PHE A 134 -7.82 -6.22 -18.60
N LEU A 135 -9.07 -5.75 -18.59
CA LEU A 135 -9.78 -5.07 -19.68
C LEU A 135 -9.09 -3.77 -20.08
N ALA A 136 -7.97 -3.86 -20.81
CA ALA A 136 -7.23 -2.77 -21.45
C ALA A 136 -6.02 -3.28 -22.26
N ALA A 137 -5.63 -4.56 -22.12
CA ALA A 137 -4.43 -5.07 -22.78
C ALA A 137 -4.47 -4.95 -24.32
N GLY A 138 -5.65 -4.98 -24.95
CA GLY A 138 -5.80 -4.84 -26.41
C GLY A 138 -5.57 -3.41 -26.91
N GLU A 139 -6.27 -2.44 -26.32
CA GLU A 139 -6.13 -1.01 -26.68
C GLU A 139 -4.77 -0.44 -26.28
N ALA A 140 -4.21 -0.89 -25.14
CA ALA A 140 -2.85 -0.55 -24.74
C ALA A 140 -1.80 -1.15 -25.70
N LEU A 141 -2.00 -2.37 -26.21
CA LEU A 141 -1.08 -2.96 -27.21
C LEU A 141 -1.09 -2.17 -28.54
N GLU A 142 -2.27 -1.79 -29.03
CA GLU A 142 -2.41 -0.99 -30.26
C GLU A 142 -1.79 0.42 -30.10
N ALA A 143 -1.89 1.01 -28.89
CA ALA A 143 -1.21 2.26 -28.56
C ALA A 143 0.32 2.09 -28.38
N ALA A 144 0.79 0.94 -27.87
CA ALA A 144 2.22 0.60 -27.76
C ALA A 144 2.87 0.47 -29.14
N GLU A 145 2.21 -0.22 -30.07
CA GLU A 145 2.72 -0.42 -31.43
C GLU A 145 2.90 0.91 -32.19
N LYS A 146 2.13 1.94 -31.81
CA LYS A 146 2.27 3.30 -32.36
C LYS A 146 3.25 4.21 -31.59
N SER A 147 3.64 3.87 -30.37
CA SER A 147 4.47 4.75 -29.53
C SER A 147 5.97 4.48 -29.74
N ARG A 148 6.62 5.33 -30.56
CA ARG A 148 8.05 5.25 -30.88
C ARG A 148 8.98 5.77 -29.76
N GLN A 149 8.43 6.32 -28.67
CA GLN A 149 9.18 7.05 -27.64
C GLN A 149 8.92 6.45 -26.24
N TRP A 150 9.66 5.40 -25.90
CA TRP A 150 9.63 4.75 -24.59
C TRP A 150 9.98 5.68 -23.42
N TRP A 151 10.70 6.76 -23.70
CA TRP A 151 11.17 7.71 -22.69
C TRP A 151 10.04 8.62 -22.17
N VAL A 152 8.99 8.88 -22.95
CA VAL A 152 7.88 9.75 -22.52
C VAL A 152 7.07 9.09 -21.38
N PRO A 153 6.58 7.84 -21.50
CA PRO A 153 5.91 7.18 -20.39
C PRO A 153 6.79 7.02 -19.16
N ALA A 154 8.07 6.67 -19.35
CA ALA A 154 9.03 6.56 -18.26
C ALA A 154 9.20 7.89 -17.53
N LEU A 155 9.35 9.00 -18.27
CA LEU A 155 9.47 10.34 -17.71
C LEU A 155 8.20 10.75 -16.96
N LEU A 156 7.02 10.53 -17.53
CA LEU A 156 5.74 10.83 -16.88
C LEU A 156 5.55 10.05 -15.58
N THR A 157 5.91 8.76 -15.56
CA THR A 157 5.89 7.94 -14.34
C THR A 157 6.87 8.47 -13.30
N LEU A 158 8.13 8.73 -13.67
CA LEU A 158 9.15 9.23 -12.74
C LEU A 158 8.81 10.61 -12.17
N VAL A 159 8.37 11.55 -13.02
CA VAL A 159 7.95 12.89 -12.59
C VAL A 159 6.68 12.82 -11.74
N GLY A 160 5.71 11.97 -12.12
CA GLY A 160 4.50 11.74 -11.37
C GLY A 160 4.80 11.26 -9.94
N ILE A 161 5.63 10.23 -9.80
CA ILE A 161 6.11 9.72 -8.50
C ILE A 161 6.82 10.83 -7.71
N GLY A 162 7.76 11.55 -8.33
CA GLY A 162 8.53 12.60 -7.63
C GLY A 162 7.67 13.75 -7.10
N VAL A 163 6.69 14.22 -7.88
CA VAL A 163 5.79 15.31 -7.45
C VAL A 163 4.79 14.84 -6.39
N ILE A 164 4.36 13.59 -6.46
CA ILE A 164 3.50 12.96 -5.45
C ILE A 164 4.26 12.86 -4.12
N ALA A 165 5.46 12.25 -4.13
CA ALA A 165 6.34 12.14 -2.95
C ALA A 165 6.67 13.49 -2.31
N LEU A 166 6.98 14.53 -3.11
CA LEU A 166 7.19 15.88 -2.60
C LEU A 166 5.93 16.45 -1.92
N GLY A 167 4.75 16.13 -2.47
CA GLY A 167 3.47 16.48 -1.86
C GLY A 167 3.26 15.81 -0.51
N ALA A 168 3.54 14.50 -0.41
CA ALA A 168 3.50 13.76 0.86
C ALA A 168 4.49 14.32 1.89
N GLU A 169 5.70 14.71 1.48
CA GLU A 169 6.69 15.32 2.38
C GLU A 169 6.19 16.64 2.98
N LEU A 170 5.55 17.49 2.17
CA LEU A 170 4.94 18.75 2.65
C LEU A 170 3.78 18.51 3.62
N VAL A 171 2.94 17.51 3.36
CA VAL A 171 1.85 17.10 4.26
C VAL A 171 2.42 16.60 5.59
N THR A 172 3.45 15.76 5.53
CA THR A 172 4.12 15.17 6.69
C THR A 172 4.75 16.26 7.55
N PHE A 173 5.48 17.21 6.94
CA PHE A 173 6.06 18.35 7.65
C PHE A 173 5.01 19.22 8.35
N GLY A 174 3.86 19.45 7.70
CA GLY A 174 2.72 20.14 8.31
C GLY A 174 2.15 19.37 9.52
N ALA A 175 2.00 18.05 9.37
CA ALA A 175 1.52 17.17 10.44
C ALA A 175 2.47 17.15 11.65
N GLU A 176 3.76 16.99 11.44
CA GLU A 176 4.78 16.99 12.51
C GLU A 176 4.76 18.26 13.35
N ARG A 177 4.61 19.43 12.71
CA ARG A 177 4.48 20.71 13.42
C ARG A 177 3.21 20.82 14.25
N MET A 178 2.12 20.19 13.82
CA MET A 178 0.91 20.11 14.64
C MET A 178 1.12 19.17 15.82
N ILE A 179 1.72 18.00 15.60
CA ILE A 179 1.97 16.99 16.63
C ILE A 179 2.89 17.52 17.73
N SER A 180 3.93 18.28 17.40
CA SER A 180 4.88 18.82 18.38
C SER A 180 4.26 19.80 19.39
N ILE A 181 3.05 20.30 19.12
CA ILE A 181 2.30 21.20 19.99
C ILE A 181 1.41 20.41 20.98
N TYR A 182 1.12 19.13 20.69
CA TYR A 182 0.23 18.30 21.50
C TYR A 182 0.99 17.17 22.21
N SER A 183 0.70 16.95 23.49
CA SER A 183 1.26 15.83 24.28
C SER A 183 0.58 14.49 23.93
N VAL A 184 0.88 13.95 22.74
CA VAL A 184 0.30 12.69 22.23
C VAL A 184 1.25 11.52 22.55
N PRO A 185 0.74 10.33 22.97
CA PRO A 185 1.58 9.17 23.21
C PRO A 185 2.38 8.73 21.97
N ALA A 186 3.64 8.33 22.15
CA ALA A 186 4.55 7.96 21.07
C ALA A 186 4.02 6.82 20.19
N ALA A 187 3.38 5.80 20.78
CA ALA A 187 2.75 4.71 20.04
C ALA A 187 1.64 5.20 19.09
N LEU A 188 0.83 6.17 19.52
CA LEU A 188 -0.23 6.74 18.68
C LEU A 188 0.36 7.59 17.54
N VAL A 189 1.44 8.34 17.81
CA VAL A 189 2.15 9.07 16.77
C VAL A 189 2.72 8.08 15.74
N GLY A 190 3.45 7.06 16.19
CA GLY A 190 4.11 6.08 15.32
C GLY A 190 3.14 5.20 14.52
N MET A 191 2.08 4.68 15.14
CA MET A 191 1.16 3.72 14.50
C MET A 191 -0.01 4.35 13.75
N ILE A 192 -0.39 5.58 14.08
CA ILE A 192 -1.60 6.22 13.52
C ILE A 192 -1.25 7.52 12.82
N VAL A 193 -0.61 8.47 13.51
CA VAL A 193 -0.51 9.83 12.96
C VAL A 193 0.53 9.92 11.85
N THR A 194 1.74 9.41 12.08
CA THR A 194 2.81 9.43 11.08
C THR A 194 2.43 8.64 9.82
N PRO A 195 1.92 7.39 9.91
CA PRO A 195 1.53 6.65 8.72
C PRO A 195 0.35 7.32 8.00
N ALA A 196 -0.64 7.86 8.72
CA ALA A 196 -1.74 8.57 8.07
C ALA A 196 -1.29 9.83 7.32
N ALA A 197 -0.24 10.51 7.78
CA ALA A 197 0.32 11.67 7.10
C ALA A 197 1.08 11.28 5.82
N ILE A 198 1.90 10.24 5.90
CA ILE A 198 2.69 9.72 4.76
C ILE A 198 1.75 9.13 3.69
N GLU A 199 0.82 8.27 4.12
CA GLU A 199 -0.06 7.52 3.22
C GLU A 199 -1.27 8.31 2.70
N LEU A 200 -1.40 9.59 3.06
CA LEU A 200 -2.57 10.39 2.66
C LEU A 200 -2.72 10.45 1.13
N GLU A 201 -1.60 10.47 0.41
CA GLU A 201 -1.59 10.48 -1.05
C GLU A 201 -2.19 9.22 -1.67
N GLU A 202 -2.18 8.10 -0.94
CA GLU A 202 -2.71 6.84 -1.43
C GLU A 202 -4.23 6.93 -1.64
N VAL A 203 -4.93 7.79 -0.88
CA VAL A 203 -6.35 8.10 -1.15
C VAL A 203 -6.53 8.58 -2.59
N ILE A 204 -5.63 9.44 -3.09
CA ILE A 204 -5.69 9.99 -4.44
C ILE A 204 -5.31 8.90 -5.46
N ARG A 205 -4.27 8.10 -5.18
CA ARG A 205 -3.85 6.97 -6.04
C ARG A 205 -4.88 5.84 -6.12
N GLN A 206 -5.81 5.77 -5.17
CA GLN A 206 -6.99 4.89 -5.22
C GLN A 206 -8.18 5.56 -5.93
N ALA A 207 -8.49 6.82 -5.62
CA ALA A 207 -9.69 7.52 -6.08
C ALA A 207 -9.63 7.93 -7.57
N ILE A 208 -8.49 8.44 -8.04
CA ILE A 208 -8.38 9.01 -9.39
C ILE A 208 -8.50 7.95 -10.50
N PRO A 209 -7.80 6.79 -10.44
CA PRO A 209 -7.97 5.78 -11.49
C PRO A 209 -9.39 5.22 -11.52
N ALA A 210 -10.04 5.05 -10.36
CA ALA A 210 -11.44 4.63 -10.29
C ALA A 210 -12.39 5.65 -10.93
N LYS A 211 -12.16 6.95 -10.69
CA LYS A 211 -12.90 8.06 -11.33
C LYS A 211 -12.75 8.04 -12.85
N GLU A 212 -11.55 7.72 -13.35
CA GLU A 212 -11.23 7.70 -14.78
C GLU A 212 -11.63 6.39 -15.49
N GLY A 213 -12.38 5.51 -14.83
CA GLY A 213 -12.82 4.24 -15.44
C GLY A 213 -11.69 3.21 -15.55
N ARG A 214 -10.64 3.34 -14.74
CA ARG A 214 -9.47 2.44 -14.68
C ARG A 214 -9.32 1.77 -13.31
N PRO A 215 -10.36 1.05 -12.83
CA PRO A 215 -10.39 0.45 -11.51
C PRO A 215 -9.38 -0.70 -11.35
N ASP A 216 -8.88 -1.26 -12.45
CA ASP A 216 -7.79 -2.24 -12.45
C ASP A 216 -6.47 -1.63 -11.94
N ILE A 217 -6.20 -0.35 -12.21
CA ILE A 217 -5.02 0.32 -11.64
C ILE A 217 -5.20 0.56 -10.14
N SER A 218 -6.34 1.08 -9.68
CA SER A 218 -6.59 1.26 -8.24
C SER A 218 -6.43 -0.08 -7.49
N ALA A 219 -6.99 -1.15 -8.05
CA ALA A 219 -6.89 -2.48 -7.47
C ALA A 219 -5.44 -3.02 -7.47
N GLY A 220 -4.69 -2.75 -8.54
CA GLY A 220 -3.27 -3.06 -8.62
C GLY A 220 -2.47 -2.32 -7.56
N ASN A 221 -2.74 -1.02 -7.39
CA ASN A 221 -2.12 -0.18 -6.37
C ASN A 221 -2.37 -0.76 -4.97
N LEU A 222 -3.62 -1.04 -4.62
CA LEU A 222 -3.95 -1.61 -3.30
C LEU A 222 -3.21 -2.92 -3.03
N VAL A 223 -3.26 -3.87 -3.98
CA VAL A 223 -2.65 -5.18 -3.82
C VAL A 223 -1.13 -5.05 -3.69
N GLY A 224 -0.50 -4.26 -4.56
CA GLY A 224 0.93 -4.01 -4.52
C GLY A 224 1.35 -3.39 -3.20
N THR A 225 0.71 -2.28 -2.82
CA THR A 225 1.07 -1.50 -1.64
C THR A 225 0.97 -2.33 -0.35
N VAL A 226 -0.08 -3.13 -0.17
CA VAL A 226 -0.18 -4.05 0.98
C VAL A 226 0.94 -5.10 0.97
N LEU A 227 1.28 -5.68 -0.18
CA LEU A 227 2.41 -6.63 -0.28
C LEU A 227 3.75 -5.96 0.05
N TYR A 228 3.95 -4.73 -0.40
CA TYR A 228 5.14 -3.95 -0.08
C TYR A 228 5.22 -3.69 1.42
N PHE A 229 4.16 -3.22 2.08
CA PHE A 229 4.18 -3.01 3.53
C PHE A 229 4.57 -4.27 4.30
N VAL A 230 3.80 -5.35 4.15
CA VAL A 230 3.89 -6.49 5.07
C VAL A 230 5.02 -7.47 4.74
N LEU A 231 5.48 -7.49 3.49
CA LEU A 231 6.55 -8.40 3.06
C LEU A 231 7.86 -7.66 2.75
N PHE A 232 7.81 -6.59 1.95
CA PHE A 232 9.01 -5.87 1.53
C PHE A 232 9.56 -4.94 2.62
N ASN A 233 8.76 -3.97 3.10
CA ASN A 233 9.19 -2.98 4.08
C ASN A 233 9.58 -3.67 5.39
N LEU A 234 8.69 -4.50 5.95
CA LEU A 234 9.01 -5.27 7.15
C LEU A 234 10.25 -6.16 6.97
N GLY A 235 10.36 -6.81 5.81
CA GLY A 235 11.50 -7.66 5.48
C GLY A 235 12.82 -6.91 5.44
N LEU A 236 12.85 -5.77 4.72
CA LEU A 236 14.04 -4.95 4.53
C LEU A 236 14.45 -4.25 5.82
N ILE A 237 13.48 -3.71 6.58
CA ILE A 237 13.73 -3.11 7.90
C ILE A 237 14.37 -4.16 8.82
N ALA A 238 13.78 -5.36 8.94
CA ALA A 238 14.30 -6.39 9.83
C ALA A 238 15.67 -6.93 9.43
N VAL A 239 15.98 -7.01 8.12
CA VAL A 239 17.33 -7.35 7.63
C VAL A 239 18.35 -6.29 8.04
N ALA A 240 18.00 -5.01 7.88
CA ALA A 240 18.89 -3.91 8.26
C ALA A 240 19.06 -3.83 9.79
N ALA A 241 17.95 -3.72 10.53
CA ALA A 241 17.89 -3.61 11.98
C ALA A 241 16.76 -4.47 12.56
N PRO A 242 17.07 -5.53 13.33
CA PRO A 242 16.06 -6.34 14.00
C PRO A 242 15.13 -5.52 14.91
N VAL A 243 13.84 -5.54 14.60
CA VAL A 243 12.82 -4.70 15.25
C VAL A 243 12.20 -5.43 16.42
N ARG A 244 12.10 -4.79 17.59
CA ARG A 244 11.34 -5.35 18.73
C ARG A 244 9.85 -5.36 18.40
N VAL A 245 9.16 -6.44 18.76
CA VAL A 245 7.72 -6.56 18.56
C VAL A 245 7.02 -6.31 19.89
N SER A 246 6.26 -5.22 19.97
CA SER A 246 5.46 -4.92 21.17
C SER A 246 4.26 -5.86 21.29
N SER A 247 3.74 -6.04 22.50
CA SER A 247 2.49 -6.78 22.72
C SER A 247 1.33 -6.11 22.00
N LEU A 248 1.28 -4.77 22.00
CA LEU A 248 0.27 -3.99 21.28
C LEU A 248 0.27 -4.33 19.79
N THR A 249 1.44 -4.41 19.14
CA THR A 249 1.50 -4.80 17.73
C THR A 249 1.02 -6.22 17.47
N ARG A 250 1.32 -7.15 18.36
CA ARG A 250 0.89 -8.55 18.20
C ARG A 250 -0.60 -8.74 18.45
N GLU A 251 -1.15 -8.02 19.43
CA GLU A 251 -2.52 -8.24 19.93
C GLU A 251 -3.53 -7.28 19.29
N LEU A 252 -3.09 -6.14 18.75
CA LEU A 252 -3.94 -5.12 18.17
C LEU A 252 -3.61 -4.85 16.70
N ASP A 253 -2.41 -4.35 16.39
CA ASP A 253 -2.10 -3.79 15.05
C ASP A 253 -2.14 -4.88 13.97
N TRP A 254 -1.43 -5.99 14.20
CA TRP A 254 -1.40 -7.09 13.24
C TRP A 254 -2.79 -7.72 13.01
N PRO A 255 -3.57 -8.06 14.05
CA PRO A 255 -4.94 -8.54 13.87
C PRO A 255 -5.86 -7.56 13.12
N PHE A 256 -5.75 -6.25 13.38
CA PHE A 256 -6.51 -5.25 12.63
C PHE A 256 -6.12 -5.20 11.16
N LEU A 257 -4.83 -5.30 10.84
CA LEU A 257 -4.37 -5.37 9.45
C LEU A 257 -4.91 -6.62 8.74
N VAL A 258 -4.88 -7.78 9.40
CA VAL A 258 -5.47 -9.02 8.89
C VAL A 258 -6.96 -8.81 8.62
N ALA A 259 -7.71 -8.25 9.57
CA ALA A 259 -9.14 -7.98 9.40
C ALA A 259 -9.42 -7.01 8.24
N ALA A 260 -8.67 -5.90 8.14
CA ALA A 260 -8.82 -4.90 7.10
C ALA A 260 -8.56 -5.48 5.70
N THR A 261 -7.46 -6.21 5.54
CA THR A 261 -7.08 -6.83 4.27
C THR A 261 -8.02 -7.96 3.87
N TRP A 262 -8.50 -8.76 4.82
CA TRP A 262 -9.50 -9.80 4.55
C TRP A 262 -10.84 -9.20 4.13
N LEU A 263 -11.26 -8.12 4.77
CA LEU A 263 -12.49 -7.43 4.42
C LEU A 263 -12.38 -6.80 3.03
N ALA A 264 -11.26 -6.13 2.73
CA ALA A 264 -10.96 -5.60 1.40
C ALA A 264 -10.96 -6.71 0.34
N ALA A 265 -10.27 -7.83 0.59
CA ALA A 265 -10.23 -8.98 -0.31
C ALA A 265 -11.63 -9.59 -0.52
N ALA A 266 -12.45 -9.71 0.53
CA ALA A 266 -13.81 -10.22 0.45
C ALA A 266 -14.74 -9.31 -0.36
N PHE A 267 -14.56 -7.99 -0.27
CA PHE A 267 -15.30 -7.04 -1.10
C PHE A 267 -14.88 -7.15 -2.56
N LEU A 268 -13.57 -7.11 -2.85
CA LEU A 268 -13.04 -7.28 -4.20
C LEU A 268 -13.44 -8.62 -4.82
N TRP A 269 -13.55 -9.69 -4.03
CA TRP A 269 -14.05 -10.99 -4.47
C TRP A 269 -15.47 -10.94 -5.03
N ARG A 270 -16.28 -9.97 -4.58
CA ARG A 270 -17.65 -9.73 -5.04
C ARG A 270 -17.73 -8.75 -6.22
N GLY A 271 -16.60 -8.43 -6.85
CA GLY A 271 -16.53 -7.59 -8.05
C GLY A 271 -16.20 -6.12 -7.79
N GLY A 272 -15.77 -5.76 -6.57
CA GLY A 272 -15.29 -4.42 -6.24
C GLY A 272 -15.72 -3.91 -4.87
N VAL A 273 -15.53 -2.61 -4.64
CA VAL A 273 -15.83 -1.93 -3.37
C VAL A 273 -16.85 -0.83 -3.63
N SER A 274 -18.07 -1.04 -3.13
CA SER A 274 -19.16 -0.05 -3.16
C SER A 274 -18.95 1.06 -2.13
N ARG A 275 -19.75 2.14 -2.22
CA ARG A 275 -19.73 3.23 -1.23
C ARG A 275 -19.98 2.75 0.20
N LEU A 276 -20.95 1.84 0.37
CA LEU A 276 -21.27 1.28 1.68
C LEU A 276 -20.10 0.48 2.23
N GLN A 277 -19.50 -0.38 1.41
CA GLN A 277 -18.31 -1.16 1.78
C GLN A 277 -17.12 -0.25 2.12
N GLY A 278 -16.94 0.85 1.38
CA GLY A 278 -15.96 1.87 1.71
C GLY A 278 -16.22 2.53 3.07
N GLY A 279 -17.48 2.85 3.37
CA GLY A 279 -17.89 3.33 4.69
C GLY A 279 -17.59 2.32 5.82
N VAL A 280 -17.78 1.02 5.58
CA VAL A 280 -17.43 -0.03 6.55
C VAL A 280 -15.93 -0.06 6.82
N LEU A 281 -15.09 0.08 5.78
CA LEU A 281 -13.63 0.16 5.93
C LEU A 281 -13.21 1.40 6.75
N LEU A 282 -13.84 2.55 6.52
CA LEU A 282 -13.60 3.76 7.31
C LEU A 282 -14.01 3.59 8.77
N LEU A 283 -15.14 2.92 9.03
CA LEU A 283 -15.57 2.58 10.39
C LEU A 283 -14.58 1.63 11.07
N LEU A 284 -14.01 0.67 10.33
CA LEU A 284 -12.96 -0.21 10.86
C LEU A 284 -11.71 0.58 11.26
N TYR A 285 -11.29 1.57 10.47
CA TYR A 285 -10.20 2.47 10.85
C TYR A 285 -10.52 3.30 12.09
N ALA A 286 -11.74 3.86 12.17
CA ALA A 286 -12.17 4.59 13.36
C ALA A 286 -12.15 3.70 14.62
N ALA A 287 -12.57 2.43 14.50
CA ALA A 287 -12.49 1.45 15.58
C ALA A 287 -11.04 1.13 15.98
N TYR A 288 -10.13 1.01 15.01
CA TYR A 288 -8.69 0.83 15.25
C TYR A 288 -8.08 2.00 16.04
N VAL A 289 -8.38 3.24 15.64
CA VAL A 289 -7.94 4.45 16.36
C VAL A 289 -8.53 4.51 17.76
N ALA A 290 -9.82 4.20 17.91
CA ALA A 290 -10.47 4.18 19.23
C ALA A 290 -9.86 3.12 20.16
N ALA A 291 -9.51 1.94 19.64
CA ALA A 291 -8.85 0.90 20.41
C ALA A 291 -7.46 1.36 20.91
N HIS A 292 -6.66 2.01 20.06
CA HIS A 292 -5.38 2.61 20.47
C HIS A 292 -5.52 3.67 21.55
N LEU A 293 -6.60 4.45 21.54
CA LEU A 293 -6.89 5.44 22.57
C LEU A 293 -7.29 4.80 23.90
N TRP A 294 -7.88 3.61 23.85
CA TRP A 294 -8.34 2.87 25.02
C TRP A 294 -7.23 2.06 25.70
N PHE A 295 -6.38 1.38 24.92
CA PHE A 295 -5.29 0.54 25.43
C PHE A 295 -3.99 1.32 25.76
N ARG A 296 -4.11 2.61 26.08
CA ARG A 296 -2.99 3.49 26.45
C ARG A 296 -2.30 3.08 27.75
#